data_AF-A0A8E0MDJ7-F1
#
_entry.id   AF-A0A8E0MDJ7-F1
#
_cell.length_a   1.000
_cell.length_b   1.000
_cell.length_c   1.000
_cell.angle_alpha   90.00
_cell.angle_beta   90.00
_cell.angle_gamma   90.00
#
_symmetry.space_group_name_H-M   'P 1'
#
loop_
_entity.id
_entity.type
_entity.pdbx_description
1 polymer ?
#
loop_
_entity_poly.entity_id
_entity_poly.type
_entity_poly.pdbx_seq_one_letter_code
_entity_poly.pdbx_strand_id
1 'polypeptide(L)'
;MTEATHFYQAFQPAHYELYLAINRANKTITGKTTITGEAKQNTIALHQKYLKVSALQADGQDVPFTIDDPAEAIRITLPQSGKVTLTIDYTAPLTDTMMGIYPSYYEVDGVKKQIIGTQFETTAARQAFPSVDEPEAKATFDLAIKFDEQPGETIISNMPEIREENGVHYFDTTVRMSTYLIAFAFGDLQNKQTTTKSGVKIGVFATKAHKPNELDFALDIAKRSIE
;
A
#
# COMPACT_ATOMS: atom_id res chain seq x y z
N MET A 1 0.48 1.76 -32.21
CA MET A 1 0.45 2.01 -30.76
C MET A 1 -0.98 1.77 -30.32
N THR A 2 -1.22 0.70 -29.57
CA THR A 2 -2.54 0.44 -28.98
C THR A 2 -2.76 1.52 -27.93
N GLU A 3 -3.84 2.28 -28.07
CA GLU A 3 -4.21 3.33 -27.12
C GLU A 3 -4.46 2.65 -25.76
N ALA A 4 -3.66 2.99 -24.74
CA ALA A 4 -3.87 2.45 -23.40
C ALA A 4 -5.21 2.99 -22.88
N THR A 5 -6.08 2.10 -22.40
CA THR A 5 -7.35 2.52 -21.82
C THR A 5 -7.08 3.17 -20.47
N HIS A 6 -7.29 4.48 -20.35
CA HIS A 6 -7.14 5.24 -19.11
C HIS A 6 -8.39 5.08 -18.23
N PHE A 7 -8.26 4.34 -17.13
CA PHE A 7 -9.37 4.08 -16.21
C PHE A 7 -9.78 5.35 -15.45
N TYR A 8 -8.85 6.29 -15.25
CA TYR A 8 -9.11 7.59 -14.63
C TYR A 8 -10.20 8.40 -15.35
N GLN A 9 -10.36 8.23 -16.66
CA GLN A 9 -11.39 8.94 -17.43
C GLN A 9 -12.80 8.46 -17.08
N ALA A 10 -12.95 7.18 -16.71
CA ALA A 10 -14.22 6.57 -16.36
C ALA A 10 -14.51 6.66 -14.85
N PHE A 11 -13.48 6.61 -14.00
CA PHE A 11 -13.62 6.69 -12.55
C PHE A 11 -12.49 7.50 -11.91
N GLN A 12 -12.85 8.55 -11.19
CA GLN A 12 -11.90 9.45 -10.53
C GLN A 12 -11.94 9.22 -9.02
N PRO A 13 -10.93 8.53 -8.44
CA PRO A 13 -10.89 8.29 -7.01
C PRO A 13 -10.61 9.58 -6.24
N ALA A 14 -11.24 9.73 -5.08
CA ALA A 14 -11.01 10.83 -4.16
C ALA A 14 -10.33 10.38 -2.86
N HIS A 15 -10.71 9.20 -2.37
CA HIS A 15 -10.22 8.64 -1.11
C HIS A 15 -10.17 7.12 -1.16
N TYR A 16 -9.18 6.53 -0.49
CA TYR A 16 -9.03 5.10 -0.29
C TYR A 16 -8.93 4.77 1.20
N GLU A 17 -9.66 3.75 1.64
CA GLU A 17 -9.40 3.05 2.90
C GLU A 17 -8.79 1.70 2.56
N LEU A 18 -7.54 1.49 2.96
CA LEU A 18 -6.77 0.29 2.67
C LEU A 18 -6.57 -0.52 3.95
N TYR A 19 -7.20 -1.68 4.03
CA TYR A 19 -6.87 -2.68 5.04
C TYR A 19 -6.09 -3.82 4.40
N LEU A 20 -4.90 -4.11 4.92
CA LEU A 20 -4.02 -5.18 4.45
C LEU A 20 -3.61 -6.06 5.63
N ALA A 21 -4.01 -7.34 5.60
CA ALA A 21 -3.53 -8.36 6.51
C ALA A 21 -2.48 -9.23 5.82
N ILE A 22 -1.22 -9.06 6.19
CA ILE A 22 -0.06 -9.66 5.52
C ILE A 22 0.47 -10.81 6.38
N ASN A 23 0.47 -12.02 5.83
CA ASN A 23 0.97 -13.20 6.51
C ASN A 23 2.23 -13.71 5.82
N ARG A 24 3.38 -13.59 6.49
CA ARG A 24 4.68 -14.01 5.95
C ARG A 24 4.77 -15.53 5.83
N ALA A 25 4.29 -16.26 6.84
CA ALA A 25 4.34 -17.73 6.88
C ALA A 25 3.59 -18.38 5.70
N ASN A 26 2.39 -17.89 5.40
CA ASN A 26 1.52 -18.39 4.35
C ASN A 26 1.71 -17.67 3.00
N LYS A 27 2.64 -16.72 2.93
CA LYS A 27 2.88 -15.85 1.76
C LYS A 27 1.58 -15.32 1.13
N THR A 28 0.68 -14.81 1.96
CA THR A 28 -0.65 -14.38 1.54
C THR A 28 -0.97 -13.01 2.12
N ILE A 29 -1.68 -12.21 1.34
CA ILE A 29 -2.25 -10.93 1.73
C ILE A 29 -3.77 -11.06 1.65
N THR A 30 -4.48 -10.76 2.73
CA THR A 30 -5.93 -10.58 2.71
C THR A 30 -6.20 -9.08 2.76
N GLY A 31 -6.92 -8.57 1.77
CA GLY A 31 -7.15 -7.14 1.62
C GLY A 31 -8.63 -6.80 1.60
N LYS A 32 -8.93 -5.62 2.14
CA LYS A 32 -10.19 -4.92 1.93
C LYS A 32 -9.88 -3.51 1.50
N THR A 33 -10.39 -3.11 0.35
CA THR A 33 -10.20 -1.77 -0.20
C THR A 33 -11.55 -1.10 -0.36
N THR A 34 -11.71 0.05 0.29
CA THR A 34 -12.84 0.96 0.04
C THR A 34 -12.35 2.13 -0.78
N ILE A 35 -13.05 2.48 -1.86
CA ILE A 35 -12.70 3.60 -2.75
C ILE A 35 -13.92 4.49 -2.89
N THR A 36 -13.83 5.73 -2.40
CA THR A 36 -14.84 6.76 -2.67
C THR A 36 -14.35 7.62 -3.82
N GLY A 37 -15.21 7.82 -4.82
CA GLY A 37 -14.87 8.60 -6.01
C GLY A 37 -16.07 8.98 -6.84
N GLU A 38 -15.79 9.47 -8.04
CA GLU A 38 -16.76 9.94 -9.02
C GLU A 38 -16.66 9.10 -10.29
N ALA A 39 -17.68 8.27 -10.55
CA ALA A 39 -17.83 7.54 -11.80
C ALA A 39 -18.38 8.47 -12.88
N LYS A 40 -17.62 8.68 -13.96
CA LYS A 40 -18.04 9.46 -15.14
C LYS A 40 -18.88 8.64 -16.10
N GLN A 41 -18.82 7.31 -15.97
CA GLN A 41 -19.54 6.35 -16.80
C GLN A 41 -20.10 5.23 -15.91
N ASN A 42 -21.11 4.51 -16.39
CA ASN A 42 -21.66 3.37 -15.65
C ASN A 42 -20.72 2.16 -15.70
N THR A 43 -19.94 2.02 -16.76
CA THR A 43 -18.92 0.97 -16.86
C THR A 43 -17.58 1.57 -16.50
N ILE A 44 -16.99 1.08 -15.42
CA ILE A 44 -15.68 1.52 -14.92
C ILE A 44 -14.72 0.34 -14.81
N ALA A 45 -13.44 0.63 -14.60
CA ALA A 45 -12.46 -0.39 -14.32
C ALA A 45 -11.48 0.06 -13.23
N LEU A 46 -10.95 -0.91 -12.50
CA LEU A 46 -9.85 -0.75 -11.55
C LEU A 46 -8.70 -1.66 -11.99
N HIS A 47 -7.47 -1.20 -11.84
CA HIS A 47 -6.30 -2.04 -12.02
C HIS A 47 -6.19 -3.09 -10.91
N GLN A 48 -5.85 -4.32 -11.30
CA GLN A 48 -5.55 -5.43 -10.41
C GLN A 48 -4.50 -6.33 -11.06
N LYS A 49 -3.63 -6.95 -10.25
CA LYS A 49 -2.77 -8.02 -10.72
C LYS A 49 -2.60 -9.08 -9.64
N TYR A 50 -2.87 -10.33 -10.00
CA TYR A 50 -2.83 -11.50 -9.11
C TYR A 50 -3.88 -11.48 -7.98
N LEU A 51 -4.83 -10.55 -8.01
CA LEU A 51 -5.85 -10.44 -6.98
C LEU A 51 -6.96 -11.46 -7.22
N LYS A 52 -7.32 -12.20 -6.18
CA LYS A 52 -8.53 -13.03 -6.16
C LYS A 52 -9.62 -12.27 -5.42
N VAL A 53 -10.48 -11.58 -6.17
CA VAL A 53 -11.60 -10.81 -5.64
C VAL A 53 -12.73 -11.74 -5.23
N SER A 54 -13.15 -11.68 -3.97
CA SER A 54 -14.23 -12.50 -3.41
C SER A 54 -15.57 -11.78 -3.30
N ALA A 55 -15.55 -10.45 -3.11
CA ALA A 55 -16.75 -9.63 -3.05
C ALA A 55 -16.48 -8.23 -3.60
N LEU A 56 -17.48 -7.64 -4.23
CA LEU A 56 -17.43 -6.26 -4.72
C LEU A 56 -18.80 -5.60 -4.56
N GLN A 57 -18.84 -4.49 -3.85
CA GLN A 57 -20.04 -3.72 -3.58
C GLN A 57 -19.89 -2.28 -4.07
N ALA A 58 -20.98 -1.70 -4.57
CA ALA A 58 -21.12 -0.28 -4.79
C ALA A 58 -22.21 0.25 -3.85
N ASP A 59 -21.86 1.22 -3.01
CA ASP A 59 -22.74 1.83 -1.99
C ASP A 59 -23.43 0.77 -1.10
N GLY A 60 -22.69 -0.28 -0.74
CA GLY A 60 -23.16 -1.39 0.09
C GLY A 60 -24.06 -2.40 -0.60
N GLN A 61 -24.24 -2.31 -1.93
CA GLN A 61 -24.97 -3.29 -2.73
C GLN A 61 -24.01 -4.09 -3.61
N ASP A 62 -24.19 -5.41 -3.67
CA ASP A 62 -23.40 -6.25 -4.57
C ASP A 62 -23.64 -5.83 -6.03
N VAL A 63 -22.55 -5.71 -6.80
CA VAL A 63 -22.62 -5.37 -8.23
C VAL A 63 -21.88 -6.41 -9.08
N PRO A 64 -22.34 -6.67 -10.31
CA PRO A 64 -21.62 -7.54 -11.23
C PRO A 64 -20.24 -7.00 -11.56
N PHE A 65 -19.24 -7.89 -11.53
CA PHE A 65 -17.88 -7.58 -11.98
C PHE A 65 -17.29 -8.75 -12.77
N THR A 66 -16.29 -8.44 -13.59
CA THR A 66 -15.47 -9.45 -14.27
C THR A 66 -13.99 -9.17 -14.06
N ILE A 67 -13.20 -10.23 -13.97
CA ILE A 67 -11.75 -10.15 -13.92
C ILE A 67 -11.20 -10.34 -15.33
N ASP A 68 -10.42 -9.36 -15.79
CA ASP A 68 -9.76 -9.31 -17.09
C ASP A 68 -8.24 -9.28 -16.85
N ASP A 69 -7.69 -10.45 -16.53
CA ASP A 69 -6.26 -10.60 -16.20
C ASP A 69 -5.31 -10.13 -17.31
N PRO A 70 -5.57 -10.37 -18.63
CA PRO A 70 -4.73 -9.83 -19.70
C PRO A 70 -4.66 -8.30 -19.71
N ALA A 71 -5.74 -7.63 -19.28
CA ALA A 71 -5.79 -6.17 -19.15
C ALA A 71 -5.43 -5.68 -17.73
N GLU A 72 -5.07 -6.58 -16.81
CA GLU A 72 -4.83 -6.28 -15.40
C GLU A 72 -5.99 -5.48 -14.78
N ALA A 73 -7.25 -5.89 -15.05
CA ALA A 73 -8.42 -5.09 -14.71
C ALA A 73 -9.53 -5.87 -14.00
N ILE A 74 -10.23 -5.16 -13.09
CA ILE A 74 -11.57 -5.50 -12.62
C ILE A 74 -12.53 -4.60 -13.38
N ARG A 75 -13.47 -5.15 -14.15
CA ARG A 75 -14.51 -4.39 -14.85
C ARG A 75 -15.79 -4.42 -14.05
N ILE A 76 -16.38 -3.25 -13.82
CA ILE A 76 -17.54 -3.08 -12.94
C ILE A 76 -18.63 -2.35 -13.72
N THR A 77 -19.85 -2.86 -13.63
CA THR A 77 -21.04 -2.19 -14.18
C THR A 77 -21.88 -1.64 -13.04
N LEU A 78 -21.84 -0.32 -12.88
CA LEU A 78 -22.62 0.42 -11.90
C LEU A 78 -24.07 0.63 -12.38
N PRO A 79 -25.05 0.68 -11.47
CA PRO A 79 -26.43 1.03 -11.82
C PRO A 79 -26.55 2.43 -12.45
N GLN A 80 -25.73 3.36 -12.00
CA GLN A 80 -25.65 4.75 -12.48
C GLN A 80 -24.25 5.31 -12.29
N SER A 81 -23.91 6.34 -13.06
CA SER A 81 -22.74 7.17 -12.86
C SER A 81 -22.96 8.19 -11.72
N GLY A 82 -21.88 8.86 -11.32
CA GLY A 82 -21.86 9.83 -10.22
C GLY A 82 -21.00 9.36 -9.05
N LYS A 83 -21.25 9.94 -7.87
CA LYS A 83 -20.55 9.57 -6.65
C LYS A 83 -20.87 8.12 -6.28
N VAL A 84 -19.83 7.37 -5.96
CA VAL A 84 -19.95 5.96 -5.56
C VAL A 84 -18.85 5.60 -4.57
N THR A 85 -19.17 4.70 -3.65
CA THR A 85 -18.20 4.03 -2.78
C THR A 85 -18.11 2.56 -3.16
N LEU A 86 -16.96 2.14 -3.66
CA LEU A 86 -16.66 0.75 -3.97
C LEU A 86 -16.04 0.08 -2.76
N THR A 87 -16.51 -1.11 -2.37
CA THR A 87 -15.86 -1.95 -1.34
C THR A 87 -15.48 -3.27 -1.98
N ILE A 88 -14.20 -3.64 -1.91
CA ILE A 88 -13.65 -4.83 -2.55
C ILE A 88 -12.91 -5.68 -1.51
N ASP A 89 -13.35 -6.93 -1.34
CA ASP A 89 -12.65 -7.94 -0.54
C ASP A 89 -11.88 -8.86 -1.47
N TYR A 90 -10.61 -9.12 -1.16
CA TYR A 90 -9.73 -9.89 -2.02
C TYR A 90 -8.59 -10.57 -1.27
N THR A 91 -7.91 -11.49 -1.95
CA THR A 91 -6.60 -12.00 -1.53
C THR A 91 -5.57 -11.80 -2.62
N ALA A 92 -4.30 -11.69 -2.24
CA ALA A 92 -3.17 -11.58 -3.14
C ALA A 92 -1.99 -12.44 -2.64
N PRO A 93 -1.12 -12.93 -3.52
CA PRO A 93 0.11 -13.59 -3.09
C PRO A 93 1.13 -12.56 -2.58
N LEU A 94 1.85 -12.90 -1.52
CA LEU A 94 3.10 -12.22 -1.15
C LEU A 94 4.22 -12.80 -2.00
N THR A 95 4.76 -12.02 -2.95
CA THR A 95 5.71 -12.52 -3.95
C THR A 95 7.15 -12.09 -3.64
N ASP A 96 8.14 -12.86 -4.12
CA ASP A 96 9.58 -12.58 -3.92
C ASP A 96 10.19 -11.72 -5.05
N THR A 97 9.37 -11.03 -5.86
CA THR A 97 9.81 -10.34 -7.09
C THR A 97 10.47 -8.97 -6.85
N MET A 98 10.63 -8.55 -5.59
CA MET A 98 11.04 -7.20 -5.18
C MET A 98 10.12 -6.07 -5.73
N MET A 99 8.89 -6.42 -6.13
CA MET A 99 7.86 -5.49 -6.57
C MET A 99 6.57 -5.77 -5.79
N GLY A 100 5.68 -4.77 -5.72
CA GLY A 100 4.48 -4.89 -4.92
C GLY A 100 4.83 -4.88 -3.43
N ILE A 101 4.14 -5.71 -2.66
CA ILE A 101 4.54 -6.04 -1.28
C ILE A 101 5.44 -7.26 -1.35
N TYR A 102 6.65 -7.18 -0.81
CA TYR A 102 7.64 -8.24 -0.95
C TYR A 102 8.49 -8.41 0.32
N PRO A 103 8.97 -9.64 0.59
CA PRO A 103 9.96 -9.89 1.61
C PRO A 103 11.38 -9.56 1.13
N SER A 104 12.16 -8.95 2.02
CA SER A 104 13.61 -8.82 1.88
C SER A 104 14.30 -9.61 2.98
N TYR A 105 15.19 -10.51 2.58
CA TYR A 105 15.84 -11.47 3.47
C TYR A 105 17.24 -11.00 3.88
N TYR A 106 17.60 -11.26 5.13
CA TYR A 106 18.92 -10.95 5.67
C TYR A 106 19.33 -11.98 6.73
N GLU A 107 20.56 -11.89 7.22
CA GLU A 107 21.11 -12.82 8.21
C GLU A 107 21.80 -12.06 9.34
N VAL A 108 21.66 -12.56 10.57
CA VAL A 108 22.38 -12.11 11.76
C VAL A 108 22.88 -13.34 12.50
N ASP A 109 24.19 -13.47 12.70
CA ASP A 109 24.82 -14.59 13.41
C ASP A 109 24.38 -15.99 12.91
N GLY A 110 24.23 -16.17 11.60
CA GLY A 110 23.76 -17.44 11.02
C GLY A 110 22.24 -17.62 11.00
N VAL A 111 21.47 -16.70 11.59
CA VAL A 111 20.02 -16.77 11.68
C VAL A 111 19.37 -15.96 10.56
N LYS A 112 18.65 -16.65 9.67
CA LYS A 112 17.85 -16.03 8.61
C LYS A 112 16.71 -15.22 9.20
N LYS A 113 16.57 -13.99 8.72
CA LYS A 113 15.53 -13.03 9.08
C LYS A 113 14.94 -12.42 7.81
N GLN A 114 13.82 -11.73 7.97
CA GLN A 114 13.18 -11.01 6.87
C GLN A 114 12.53 -9.72 7.37
N ILE A 115 12.46 -8.74 6.49
CA ILE A 115 11.56 -7.58 6.59
C ILE A 115 10.58 -7.63 5.42
N ILE A 116 9.43 -6.96 5.55
CA ILE A 116 8.53 -6.71 4.43
C ILE A 116 8.66 -5.23 4.05
N GLY A 117 8.65 -4.97 2.75
CA GLY A 117 8.60 -3.61 2.20
C GLY A 117 7.70 -3.54 0.97
N THR A 118 7.49 -2.32 0.50
CA THR A 118 6.74 -2.03 -0.72
C THR A 118 7.62 -1.40 -1.79
N GLN A 119 7.43 -1.80 -3.05
CA GLN A 119 7.94 -1.10 -4.24
C GLN A 119 6.81 -1.05 -5.26
N PHE A 120 6.16 0.11 -5.37
CA PHE A 120 4.99 0.27 -6.23
C PHE A 120 5.24 1.02 -7.53
N GLU A 121 6.30 1.81 -7.62
CA GLU A 121 6.62 2.50 -8.87
C GLU A 121 7.14 1.50 -9.92
N THR A 122 6.62 1.49 -11.15
CA THR A 122 5.62 2.42 -11.72
C THR A 122 4.16 1.99 -11.59
N THR A 123 3.87 0.68 -11.62
CA THR A 123 2.49 0.13 -11.72
C THR A 123 2.32 -1.13 -10.88
N ALA A 124 2.99 -1.21 -9.73
CA ALA A 124 2.96 -2.39 -8.85
C ALA A 124 2.02 -2.22 -7.65
N ALA A 125 1.39 -1.05 -7.45
CA ALA A 125 0.35 -0.89 -6.43
C ALA A 125 -0.83 -1.83 -6.69
N ARG A 126 -1.20 -2.04 -7.97
CA ARG A 126 -2.25 -2.99 -8.40
C ARG A 126 -1.99 -4.46 -8.00
N GLN A 127 -0.76 -4.81 -7.61
CA GLN A 127 -0.42 -6.14 -7.08
C GLN A 127 -0.82 -6.30 -5.60
N ALA A 128 -1.01 -5.19 -4.89
CA ALA A 128 -1.30 -5.14 -3.47
C ALA A 128 -2.77 -4.82 -3.18
N PHE A 129 -3.38 -3.94 -3.98
CA PHE A 129 -4.78 -3.53 -3.83
C PHE A 129 -5.39 -3.06 -5.16
N PRO A 130 -6.70 -3.27 -5.38
CA PRO A 130 -7.38 -2.78 -6.57
C PRO A 130 -7.46 -1.25 -6.53
N SER A 131 -7.10 -0.58 -7.63
CA SER A 131 -7.03 0.88 -7.67
C SER A 131 -7.04 1.45 -9.08
N VAL A 132 -7.26 2.75 -9.24
CA VAL A 132 -6.90 3.43 -10.48
C VAL A 132 -5.39 3.72 -10.42
N ASP A 133 -4.58 2.70 -10.73
CA ASP A 133 -3.11 2.74 -10.66
C ASP A 133 -2.47 3.52 -11.83
N GLU A 134 -2.78 4.82 -11.88
CA GLU A 134 -2.28 5.80 -12.85
C GLU A 134 -1.80 7.05 -12.09
N PRO A 135 -0.64 7.66 -12.46
CA PRO A 135 -0.07 8.77 -11.68
C PRO A 135 -1.00 9.97 -11.50
N GLU A 136 -1.88 10.24 -12.46
CA GLU A 136 -2.84 11.35 -12.40
C GLU A 136 -4.02 11.13 -11.44
N ALA A 137 -4.31 9.86 -11.11
CA ALA A 137 -5.43 9.45 -10.25
C ALA A 137 -5.11 9.64 -8.76
N LYS A 138 -4.73 10.87 -8.37
CA LYS A 138 -4.37 11.19 -7.00
C LYS A 138 -5.56 11.12 -6.05
N ALA A 139 -5.34 10.62 -4.85
CA ALA A 139 -6.34 10.52 -3.78
C ALA A 139 -5.67 10.66 -2.41
N THR A 140 -6.46 10.77 -1.35
CA THR A 140 -5.99 10.54 0.03
C THR A 140 -6.16 9.07 0.39
N PHE A 141 -5.38 8.61 1.36
CA PHE A 141 -5.34 7.20 1.77
C PHE A 141 -5.30 7.09 3.29
N ASP A 142 -6.22 6.29 3.83
CA ASP A 142 -6.18 5.75 5.17
C ASP A 142 -5.61 4.33 5.10
N LEU A 143 -4.53 4.07 5.83
CA LEU A 143 -3.84 2.79 5.79
C LEU A 143 -3.96 2.08 7.14
N ALA A 144 -4.41 0.83 7.09
CA ALA A 144 -4.47 -0.08 8.20
C ALA A 144 -3.75 -1.38 7.84
N ILE A 145 -2.75 -1.77 8.64
CA ILE A 145 -1.94 -2.96 8.40
C ILE A 145 -2.02 -3.89 9.59
N LYS A 146 -2.35 -5.15 9.31
CA LYS A 146 -2.17 -6.27 10.22
C LYS A 146 -1.08 -7.17 9.66
N PHE A 147 -0.22 -7.71 10.51
CA PHE A 147 0.73 -8.72 10.09
C PHE A 147 0.94 -9.77 11.19
N ASP A 148 1.64 -10.85 10.86
CA ASP A 148 2.06 -11.89 11.81
C ASP A 148 3.20 -11.40 12.72
N GLU A 149 2.98 -10.26 13.38
CA GLU A 149 3.94 -9.48 14.15
C GLU A 149 4.63 -10.31 15.24
N GLN A 150 5.95 -10.14 15.34
CA GLN A 150 6.77 -10.74 16.38
C GLN A 150 7.22 -9.67 17.39
N PRO A 151 7.47 -10.05 18.67
CA PRO A 151 7.90 -9.10 19.68
C PRO A 151 9.14 -8.29 19.27
N GLY A 152 9.03 -6.96 19.35
CA GLY A 152 10.13 -6.04 19.05
C GLY A 152 10.28 -5.68 17.57
N GLU A 153 9.36 -6.10 16.70
CA GLU A 153 9.28 -5.57 15.34
C GLU A 153 8.82 -4.12 15.33
N THR A 154 9.11 -3.43 14.23
CA THR A 154 8.70 -2.05 13.97
C THR A 154 7.95 -2.01 12.66
N ILE A 155 6.92 -1.17 12.57
CA ILE A 155 6.25 -0.81 11.32
C ILE A 155 6.37 0.70 11.08
N ILE A 156 6.59 1.07 9.82
CA ILE A 156 6.59 2.46 9.36
C ILE A 156 5.78 2.57 8.06
N SER A 157 5.19 3.74 7.84
CA SER A 157 4.48 4.08 6.61
C SER A 157 4.68 5.56 6.25
N ASN A 158 3.95 6.04 5.23
CA ASN A 158 3.97 7.44 4.78
C ASN A 158 3.64 8.42 5.90
N MET A 159 2.67 8.06 6.74
CA MET A 159 2.15 8.89 7.82
C MET A 159 2.44 8.27 9.18
N PRO A 160 2.43 9.06 10.27
CA PRO A 160 2.60 8.53 11.62
C PRO A 160 1.51 7.52 11.98
N GLU A 161 1.89 6.51 12.76
CA GLU A 161 0.92 5.63 13.41
C GLU A 161 0.13 6.43 14.45
N ILE A 162 -1.21 6.32 14.40
CA ILE A 162 -2.12 7.02 15.31
C ILE A 162 -2.69 6.11 16.38
N ARG A 163 -2.78 4.80 16.12
CA ARG A 163 -3.22 3.78 17.09
C ARG A 163 -2.88 2.37 16.61
N GLU A 164 -2.73 1.48 17.57
CA GLU A 164 -2.74 0.02 17.39
C GLU A 164 -3.94 -0.56 18.11
N GLU A 165 -4.74 -1.39 17.45
CA GLU A 165 -5.87 -2.09 18.06
C GLU A 165 -6.00 -3.51 17.52
N ASN A 166 -6.03 -4.51 18.41
CA ASN A 166 -6.15 -5.93 18.04
C ASN A 166 -5.07 -6.39 17.02
N GLY A 167 -3.84 -5.87 17.13
CA GLY A 167 -2.72 -6.13 16.22
C GLY A 167 -2.92 -5.54 14.82
N VAL A 168 -3.73 -4.48 14.70
CA VAL A 168 -3.87 -3.68 13.49
C VAL A 168 -3.30 -2.30 13.77
N HIS A 169 -2.30 -1.89 12.98
CA HIS A 169 -1.69 -0.57 13.03
C HIS A 169 -2.41 0.36 12.08
N TYR A 170 -2.88 1.49 12.59
CA TYR A 170 -3.58 2.52 11.81
C TYR A 170 -2.69 3.75 11.69
N PHE A 171 -2.54 4.23 10.46
CA PHE A 171 -1.75 5.42 10.13
C PHE A 171 -2.66 6.61 9.84
N ASP A 172 -2.16 7.82 10.08
CA ASP A 172 -2.87 9.06 9.78
C ASP A 172 -3.16 9.19 8.27
N THR A 173 -4.20 9.94 7.91
CA THR A 173 -4.60 10.13 6.51
C THR A 173 -3.50 10.85 5.73
N THR A 174 -3.13 10.29 4.58
CA THR A 174 -2.13 10.90 3.70
C THR A 174 -2.65 12.18 3.02
N VAL A 175 -1.72 13.06 2.63
CA VAL A 175 -2.04 14.12 1.66
C VAL A 175 -2.42 13.53 0.30
N ARG A 176 -3.06 14.32 -0.56
CA ARG A 176 -3.43 13.88 -1.91
C ARG A 176 -2.19 13.49 -2.73
N MET A 177 -2.03 12.20 -3.02
CA MET A 177 -0.87 11.63 -3.71
C MET A 177 -1.27 10.49 -4.65
N SER A 178 -0.34 9.98 -5.45
CA SER A 178 -0.56 8.88 -6.39
C SER A 178 -0.38 7.51 -5.72
N THR A 179 -1.00 6.47 -6.25
CA THR A 179 -0.97 5.09 -5.71
C THR A 179 0.44 4.54 -5.52
N TYR A 180 1.35 4.82 -6.47
CA TYR A 180 2.72 4.34 -6.43
C TYR A 180 3.56 4.88 -5.26
N LEU A 181 3.08 5.94 -4.58
CA LEU A 181 3.74 6.53 -3.41
C LEU A 181 3.32 5.91 -2.09
N ILE A 182 2.30 5.04 -2.07
CA ILE A 182 1.98 4.26 -0.87
C ILE A 182 3.19 3.41 -0.52
N ALA A 183 3.66 3.58 0.72
CA ALA A 183 4.83 2.91 1.20
C ALA A 183 4.66 2.46 2.64
N PHE A 184 5.12 1.25 2.93
CA PHE A 184 5.33 0.78 4.29
C PHE A 184 6.45 -0.25 4.35
N ALA A 185 7.03 -0.37 5.52
CA ALA A 185 7.98 -1.43 5.83
C ALA A 185 7.77 -1.91 7.25
N PHE A 186 7.92 -3.22 7.47
CA PHE A 186 7.90 -3.78 8.82
C PHE A 186 8.88 -4.93 9.00
N GLY A 187 9.28 -5.13 10.25
CA GLY A 187 10.09 -6.25 10.70
C GLY A 187 11.05 -5.84 11.80
N ASP A 188 12.03 -6.69 12.07
CA ASP A 188 13.05 -6.47 13.10
C ASP A 188 14.08 -5.40 12.66
N LEU A 189 13.70 -4.13 12.83
CA LEU A 189 14.45 -2.95 12.43
C LEU A 189 15.07 -2.24 13.65
N GLN A 190 16.22 -1.62 13.44
CA GLN A 190 16.80 -0.61 14.33
C GLN A 190 16.70 0.76 13.67
N ASN A 191 16.71 1.83 14.46
CA ASN A 191 16.65 3.18 13.91
C ASN A 191 17.41 4.21 14.74
N LYS A 192 17.74 5.33 14.08
CA LYS A 192 18.18 6.57 14.71
C LYS A 192 17.31 7.71 14.21
N GLN A 193 17.00 8.65 15.10
CA GLN A 193 16.07 9.73 14.82
C GLN A 193 16.65 11.09 15.23
N THR A 194 16.20 12.15 14.57
CA THR A 194 16.51 13.54 14.91
C THR A 194 15.33 14.44 14.56
N THR A 195 15.43 15.71 14.91
CA THR A 195 14.43 16.73 14.60
C THR A 195 15.12 17.93 13.96
N THR A 196 14.55 18.44 12.86
CA THR A 196 15.01 19.66 12.19
C THR A 196 14.65 20.90 13.02
N LYS A 197 15.21 22.06 12.64
CA LYS A 197 14.84 23.36 13.25
C LYS A 197 13.36 23.72 13.03
N SER A 198 12.78 23.27 11.93
CA SER A 198 11.35 23.45 11.59
C SER A 198 10.41 22.47 12.29
N GLY A 199 10.94 21.55 13.12
CA GLY A 199 10.14 20.59 13.88
C GLY A 199 9.84 19.27 13.15
N VAL A 200 10.42 19.05 11.96
CA VAL A 200 10.24 17.79 11.21
C VAL A 200 11.06 16.68 11.87
N LYS A 201 10.40 15.58 12.23
CA LYS A 201 11.05 14.37 12.75
C LYS A 201 11.59 13.54 11.59
N ILE A 202 12.87 13.20 11.64
CA ILE A 202 13.56 12.40 10.62
C ILE A 202 14.06 11.11 11.29
N GLY A 203 13.94 9.99 10.59
CA GLY A 203 14.45 8.70 11.04
C GLY A 203 15.17 7.95 9.92
N VAL A 204 16.27 7.28 10.27
CA VAL A 204 16.92 6.28 9.42
C VAL A 204 16.70 4.92 10.04
N PHE A 205 16.20 3.97 9.25
CA PHE A 205 15.88 2.61 9.67
C PHE A 205 16.75 1.62 8.90
N ALA A 206 17.22 0.58 9.58
CA ALA A 206 18.03 -0.47 9.00
C ALA A 206 17.74 -1.81 9.69
N THR A 207 18.12 -2.92 9.05
CA THR A 207 18.10 -4.23 9.70
C THR A 207 19.14 -4.28 10.82
N LYS A 208 18.94 -5.17 11.81
CA LYS A 208 19.91 -5.43 12.88
C LYS A 208 21.23 -6.08 12.43
N ALA A 209 21.36 -6.42 11.14
CA ALA A 209 22.62 -6.84 10.55
C ALA A 209 23.63 -5.68 10.39
N HIS A 210 23.14 -4.45 10.32
CA HIS A 210 23.99 -3.25 10.26
C HIS A 210 24.46 -2.85 11.66
N LYS A 211 25.64 -2.24 11.77
CA LYS A 211 26.09 -1.67 13.04
C LYS A 211 25.32 -0.37 13.32
N PRO A 212 24.92 -0.08 14.58
CA PRO A 212 24.16 1.12 14.88
C PRO A 212 24.81 2.44 14.42
N ASN A 213 26.15 2.51 14.37
CA ASN A 213 26.88 3.70 13.91
C ASN A 213 26.85 3.90 12.37
N GLU A 214 26.45 2.90 11.59
CA GLU A 214 26.33 3.03 10.13
C GLU A 214 25.15 3.92 9.72
N LEU A 215 24.19 4.14 10.62
CA LEU A 215 23.03 5.00 10.39
C LEU A 215 23.36 6.50 10.56
N ASP A 216 24.48 6.85 11.20
CA ASP A 216 24.81 8.23 11.59
C ASP A 216 24.99 9.15 10.38
N PHE A 217 25.71 8.68 9.36
CA PHE A 217 25.98 9.48 8.17
C PHE A 217 24.69 9.82 7.41
N ALA A 218 23.82 8.82 7.18
CA ALA A 218 22.56 9.04 6.49
C ALA A 218 21.63 9.98 7.27
N LEU A 219 21.59 9.85 8.60
CA LEU A 219 20.74 10.70 9.45
C LEU A 219 21.20 12.16 9.43
N ASP A 220 22.51 12.39 9.52
CA ASP A 220 23.09 13.73 9.45
C ASP A 220 22.82 14.40 8.08
N ILE A 221 23.06 13.67 6.99
CA ILE A 221 22.81 14.17 5.63
C ILE A 221 21.32 14.46 5.41
N ALA A 222 20.42 13.56 5.81
CA ALA A 222 18.99 13.76 5.70
C ALA A 222 18.52 15.01 6.46
N LYS A 223 19.00 15.21 7.69
CA LYS A 223 18.70 16.41 8.47
C LYS A 223 19.14 17.68 7.76
N ARG A 224 20.39 17.74 7.30
CA ARG A 224 20.95 18.91 6.63
C ARG A 224 20.30 19.21 5.27
N SER A 225 19.69 18.22 4.63
CA SER A 225 19.06 18.37 3.31
C SER A 225 17.60 18.83 3.40
N ILE A 226 16.93 18.57 4.53
CA ILE A 226 15.54 18.99 4.79
C ILE A 226 15.49 20.36 5.50
N GLU A 227 16.57 20.75 6.20
CA GLU A 227 16.75 22.12 6.72
C GLU A 227 16.78 23.18 5.60
#